data_AF-A0A8E2VHG8-F1
#
_entry.id   AF-A0A8E2VHG8-F1
#
_cell.length_a   1.000
_cell.length_b   1.000
_cell.length_c   1.000
_cell.angle_alpha   90.00
_cell.angle_beta   90.00
_cell.angle_gamma   90.00
#
_symmetry.space_group_name_H-M   'P 1'
#
loop_
_entity.id
_entity.type
_entity.pdbx_description
1 polymer ?
#
loop_
_entity_poly.entity_id
_entity_poly.type
_entity_poly.pdbx_seq_one_letter_code
_entity_poly.pdbx_strand_id
1 'polypeptide(L)'
;MANRERGEVGAQFRGEDIALVLDFNAICALEEHYDEDIDSVLARLDSAKGQRRVRARDLRRVVLELMRASRPGATEADAGDFITEIGLARLPDLLSRVIAASRMVDAAPASEARDPRPPETGAA
;
A
#
# COMPACT_ATOMS: atom_id res chain seq x y z
N MET A 1 7.30 -0.28 -12.51
CA MET A 1 7.13 -1.73 -12.79
C MET A 1 7.26 -2.49 -11.48
N ALA A 2 6.45 -3.52 -11.25
CA ALA A 2 6.57 -4.38 -10.06
C ALA A 2 7.44 -5.59 -10.40
N ASN A 3 8.50 -5.84 -9.61
CA ASN A 3 9.32 -7.03 -9.71
C ASN A 3 8.97 -7.98 -8.56
N ARG A 4 8.12 -8.97 -8.88
CA ARG A 4 7.59 -9.94 -7.91
C ARG A 4 8.67 -10.88 -7.35
N GLU A 5 9.78 -11.09 -8.07
CA GLU A 5 10.89 -11.91 -7.56
C GLU A 5 11.64 -11.20 -6.43
N ARG A 6 11.74 -9.87 -6.52
CA ARG A 6 12.41 -9.01 -5.53
C ARG A 6 11.47 -8.37 -4.51
N GLY A 7 10.17 -8.41 -4.74
CA GLY A 7 9.17 -7.75 -3.89
C GLY A 7 9.17 -6.23 -4.00
N GLU A 8 9.62 -5.70 -5.14
CA GLU A 8 9.85 -4.27 -5.35
C GLU A 8 8.82 -3.68 -6.29
N VAL A 9 8.40 -2.44 -6.04
CA VAL A 9 7.63 -1.63 -6.99
C VAL A 9 8.41 -0.37 -7.31
N GLY A 10 8.85 -0.25 -8.57
CA GLY A 10 9.54 0.94 -9.04
C GLY A 10 8.61 2.14 -9.18
N ALA A 11 9.06 3.29 -8.65
CA ALA A 11 8.40 4.60 -8.73
C ALA A 11 9.45 5.70 -9.02
N GLN A 12 9.00 6.91 -9.36
CA GLN A 12 9.87 8.09 -9.46
C GLN A 12 9.63 9.04 -8.30
N PHE A 13 10.71 9.59 -7.76
CA PHE A 13 10.67 10.65 -6.75
C PHE A 13 11.78 11.64 -7.03
N ARG A 14 11.45 12.94 -7.19
CA ARG A 14 12.43 14.00 -7.50
C ARG A 14 13.32 13.69 -8.71
N GLY A 15 12.76 13.03 -9.73
CA GLY A 15 13.48 12.67 -10.96
C GLY A 15 14.43 11.47 -10.82
N GLU A 16 14.44 10.80 -9.67
CA GLU A 16 15.20 9.56 -9.44
C GLU A 16 14.26 8.35 -9.41
N ASP A 17 14.69 7.24 -10.02
CA ASP A 17 13.99 5.97 -9.88
C ASP A 17 14.26 5.38 -8.49
N ILE A 18 13.18 5.09 -7.76
CA ILE A 18 13.21 4.49 -6.42
C ILE A 18 12.47 3.16 -6.42
N ALA A 19 12.81 2.28 -5.48
CA ALA A 19 12.11 1.03 -5.26
C ALA A 19 11.34 1.11 -3.93
N LEU A 20 10.02 0.94 -4.02
CA LEU A 20 9.17 0.78 -2.84
C LEU A 20 9.12 -0.70 -2.48
N VAL A 21 9.44 -1.02 -1.22
CA VAL A 21 9.54 -2.39 -0.76
C VAL A 21 8.88 -2.54 0.60
N LEU A 22 7.97 -3.49 0.73
CA LEU A 22 7.45 -3.95 2.01
C LEU A 22 8.24 -5.18 2.43
N ASP A 23 9.46 -4.94 2.94
CA ASP A 23 10.34 -5.97 3.48
C ASP A 23 10.10 -6.18 4.98
N PHE A 24 10.86 -7.11 5.58
CA PHE A 24 10.73 -7.44 7.00
C PHE A 24 11.04 -6.24 7.91
N ASN A 25 11.99 -5.38 7.56
CA ASN A 25 12.35 -4.22 8.37
C ASN A 25 11.25 -3.15 8.31
N ALA A 26 10.68 -2.91 7.12
CA ALA A 26 9.55 -2.03 6.95
C ALA A 26 8.34 -2.53 7.76
N ILE A 27 8.11 -3.85 7.80
CA ILE A 27 7.08 -4.45 8.65
C ILE A 27 7.34 -4.16 10.13
N CYS A 28 8.51 -4.52 10.66
CA CYS A 28 8.84 -4.26 12.07
C CYS A 28 8.73 -2.77 12.42
N ALA A 29 9.21 -1.87 11.55
CA ALA A 29 9.16 -0.42 11.78
C ALA A 29 7.73 0.15 11.75
N LEU A 30 6.80 -0.52 11.06
CA LEU A 30 5.38 -0.20 11.09
C LEU A 30 4.73 -0.74 12.36
N GLU A 31 4.99 -2.01 12.71
CA GLU A 31 4.45 -2.63 13.92
C GLU A 31 4.88 -1.87 15.18
N GLU A 32 6.16 -1.52 15.30
CA GLU A 32 6.70 -0.71 16.39
C GLU A 32 6.06 0.69 16.47
N HIS A 33 5.71 1.28 15.31
CA HIS A 33 5.12 2.62 15.28
C HIS A 33 3.66 2.62 15.74
N TYR A 34 2.91 1.57 15.38
CA TYR A 34 1.48 1.47 15.68
C TYR A 34 1.18 0.67 16.94
N ASP A 35 2.15 -0.08 17.48
CA ASP A 35 1.99 -1.06 18.55
C ASP A 35 0.93 -2.11 18.20
N GLU A 36 0.95 -2.56 16.94
CA GLU A 36 -0.03 -3.47 16.34
C GLU A 36 0.67 -4.39 15.33
N ASP A 37 0.09 -5.56 15.07
CA ASP A 37 0.55 -6.46 14.01
C ASP A 37 0.34 -5.86 12.61
N ILE A 38 1.09 -6.37 11.62
CA ILE A 38 1.04 -5.86 10.25
C ILE A 38 -0.36 -5.95 9.61
N ASP A 39 -1.16 -6.97 9.92
CA ASP A 39 -2.50 -7.13 9.33
C ASP A 39 -3.44 -6.02 9.83
N SER A 40 -3.36 -5.69 11.13
CA SER A 40 -4.05 -4.57 11.75
C SER A 40 -3.62 -3.22 11.15
N VAL A 41 -2.33 -3.03 10.90
CA VAL A 41 -1.80 -1.81 10.25
C VAL A 41 -2.33 -1.67 8.83
N LEU A 42 -2.29 -2.74 8.03
CA LEU A 42 -2.76 -2.71 6.64
C LEU A 42 -4.28 -2.52 6.55
N ALA A 43 -5.05 -3.12 7.47
CA ALA A 43 -6.48 -2.91 7.55
C ALA A 43 -6.87 -1.44 7.79
N ARG A 44 -6.01 -0.64 8.46
CA ARG A 44 -6.23 0.80 8.65
C ARG A 44 -6.10 1.61 7.36
N LEU A 45 -5.35 1.11 6.38
CA LEU A 45 -5.15 1.74 5.07
C LEU A 45 -6.28 1.39 4.10
N ASP A 46 -6.98 0.29 4.36
CA ASP A 46 -8.12 -0.14 3.59
C ASP A 46 -9.37 0.69 3.94
N SER A 47 -9.57 1.76 3.17
CA SER A 47 -10.76 2.60 3.25
C SER A 47 -12.07 1.88 2.87
N ALA A 48 -12.02 0.71 2.24
CA ALA A 48 -13.20 0.01 1.74
C ALA A 48 -14.09 -0.55 2.87
N LYS A 49 -13.54 -0.76 4.07
CA LYS A 49 -14.29 -1.34 5.20
C LYS A 49 -15.09 -0.32 6.03
N GLY A 50 -15.15 0.95 5.64
CA GLY A 50 -16.13 1.93 6.12
C GLY A 50 -16.06 2.34 7.61
N GLN A 51 -15.20 1.74 8.44
CA GLN A 51 -15.18 1.97 9.89
C GLN A 51 -14.29 3.15 10.32
N ARG A 52 -13.33 3.60 9.50
CA ARG A 52 -12.43 4.73 9.83
C ARG A 52 -11.87 5.39 8.58
N ARG A 53 -11.90 6.72 8.54
CA ARG A 53 -11.16 7.48 7.50
C ARG A 53 -9.66 7.32 7.72
N VAL A 54 -8.96 6.83 6.71
CA VAL A 54 -7.49 6.79 6.65
C VAL A 54 -6.94 8.19 6.99
N ARG A 55 -5.99 8.29 7.92
CA ARG A 55 -5.36 9.57 8.24
C ARG A 55 -4.15 9.79 7.33
N ALA A 56 -3.92 11.04 6.91
CA ALA A 56 -2.76 11.38 6.08
C ALA A 56 -1.41 10.99 6.73
N ARG A 57 -1.32 11.08 8.06
CA ARG A 57 -0.14 10.61 8.80
C ARG A 57 0.12 9.12 8.64
N ASP A 58 -0.95 8.31 8.51
CA ASP A 58 -0.82 6.86 8.41
C ASP A 58 -0.25 6.50 7.04
N LEU A 59 -0.79 7.13 5.97
CA LEU A 59 -0.27 7.03 4.61
C LEU A 59 1.19 7.47 4.51
N ARG A 60 1.53 8.61 5.11
CA ARG A 60 2.89 9.16 5.10
C ARG A 60 3.88 8.22 5.81
N ARG A 61 3.48 7.63 6.93
CA ARG A 61 4.32 6.68 7.67
C ARG A 61 4.58 5.41 6.84
N VAL A 62 3.54 4.86 6.22
CA VAL A 62 3.68 3.67 5.38
C VAL A 62 4.62 3.95 4.21
N VAL A 63 4.37 5.03 3.46
CA VAL A 63 5.23 5.43 2.34
C VAL A 63 6.69 5.62 2.78
N LEU A 64 6.92 6.26 3.93
CA LEU A 64 8.26 6.43 4.47
C LEU A 64 8.99 5.08 4.64
N GLU A 65 8.36 4.10 5.30
CA GLU A 65 9.00 2.81 5.51
C GLU A 65 9.23 2.06 4.19
N LEU A 66 8.31 2.18 3.22
CA LEU A 66 8.47 1.60 1.89
C LEU A 66 9.66 2.21 1.12
N MET A 67 9.89 3.52 1.27
CA MET A 67 11.00 4.23 0.61
C MET A 67 12.36 3.87 1.20
N ARG A 68 12.42 3.50 2.49
CA ARG A 68 13.68 3.31 3.21
C ARG A 68 14.53 2.16 2.69
N ALA A 69 13.91 1.16 2.06
CA ALA A 69 14.64 0.07 1.42
C ALA A 69 15.60 0.56 0.33
N SER A 70 15.18 1.49 -0.53
CA SER A 70 16.06 2.08 -1.56
C SER A 70 16.67 3.43 -1.15
N ARG A 71 16.12 4.09 -0.12
CA ARG A 71 16.59 5.38 0.40
C ARG A 71 16.65 5.37 1.93
N PRO A 72 17.70 4.78 2.54
CA PRO A 72 17.79 4.67 4.01
C PRO A 72 17.68 6.02 4.76
N GLY A 73 18.06 7.12 4.11
CA GLY A 73 17.95 8.49 4.66
C GLY A 73 16.62 9.21 4.39
N ALA A 74 15.60 8.54 3.84
CA ALA A 74 14.31 9.16 3.58
C ALA A 74 13.68 9.69 4.88
N THR A 75 13.12 10.89 4.81
CA THR A 75 12.47 11.59 5.92
C THR A 75 10.94 11.55 5.79
N GLU A 76 10.22 11.89 6.86
CA GLU A 76 8.76 12.06 6.78
C GLU A 76 8.36 13.14 5.75
N ALA A 77 9.20 14.17 5.58
CA ALA A 77 8.97 15.20 4.58
C ALA A 77 9.10 14.63 3.16
N ASP A 78 10.11 13.80 2.91
CA ASP A 78 10.27 13.14 1.60
C ASP A 78 9.09 12.24 1.26
N ALA A 79 8.56 11.49 2.23
CA ALA A 79 7.35 10.68 2.04
C ALA A 79 6.11 11.54 1.76
N GLY A 80 5.99 12.70 2.42
CA GLY A 80 4.94 13.68 2.15
C GLY A 80 5.03 14.24 0.73
N ASP A 81 6.22 14.69 0.34
CA ASP A 81 6.51 15.21 -1.00
C ASP A 81 6.24 14.15 -2.08
N PHE A 82 6.63 12.90 -1.84
CA PHE A 82 6.35 11.79 -2.74
C PHE A 82 4.84 11.58 -2.92
N ILE A 83 4.07 11.57 -1.82
CA ILE A 83 2.60 11.48 -1.88
C ILE A 83 2.00 12.67 -2.65
N THR A 84 2.56 13.87 -2.48
CA THR A 84 2.13 15.07 -3.23
C THR A 84 2.45 14.93 -4.73
N GLU A 85 3.63 14.43 -5.09
CA GLU A 85 4.08 14.24 -6.47
C GLU A 85 3.23 13.19 -7.21
N ILE A 86 2.96 12.03 -6.58
CA ILE A 86 2.10 11.01 -7.15
C ILE A 86 0.61 11.40 -7.07
N GLY A 87 0.21 12.16 -6.06
CA GLY A 87 -1.17 12.52 -5.77
C GLY A 87 -1.99 11.40 -5.09
N LEU A 88 -2.90 11.81 -4.21
CA LEU A 88 -3.74 10.91 -3.40
C LEU A 88 -4.62 9.94 -4.21
N ALA A 89 -4.97 10.28 -5.46
CA ALA A 89 -5.77 9.40 -6.31
C ALA A 89 -5.00 8.15 -6.79
N ARG A 90 -3.68 8.24 -6.96
CA ARG A 90 -2.83 7.14 -7.45
C ARG A 90 -2.20 6.33 -6.32
N LEU A 91 -2.16 6.87 -5.12
CA LEU A 91 -1.54 6.24 -3.96
C LEU A 91 -2.15 4.87 -3.59
N PRO A 92 -3.48 4.67 -3.55
CA PRO A 92 -4.06 3.38 -3.19
C PRO A 92 -3.62 2.25 -4.13
N ASP A 93 -3.63 2.49 -5.44
CA ASP A 93 -3.18 1.52 -6.45
C ASP A 93 -1.68 1.21 -6.32
N LEU A 94 -0.86 2.22 -6.00
CA LEU A 94 0.57 2.00 -5.74
C LEU A 94 0.79 1.11 -4.50
N LEU A 95 0.11 1.40 -3.39
CA LEU A 95 0.22 0.62 -2.16
C LEU A 95 -0.27 -0.82 -2.37
N SER A 96 -1.39 -1.03 -3.05
CA SER A 96 -1.89 -2.36 -3.40
C SER A 96 -0.88 -3.16 -4.22
N ARG A 97 -0.18 -2.53 -5.17
CA ARG A 97 0.89 -3.18 -5.93
C ARG A 97 2.09 -3.55 -5.07
N VAL A 98 2.45 -2.72 -4.09
CA VAL A 98 3.56 -3.01 -3.15
C VAL A 98 3.19 -4.19 -2.26
N ILE A 99 1.98 -4.21 -1.70
CA ILE A 99 1.49 -5.32 -0.86
C ILE A 99 1.47 -6.60 -1.69
N ALA A 100 0.94 -6.57 -2.91
CA ALA A 100 0.88 -7.73 -3.80
C ALA A 100 2.26 -8.22 -4.29
N ALA A 101 3.26 -7.33 -4.32
CA ALA A 101 4.65 -7.68 -4.62
C ALA A 101 5.35 -8.27 -3.40
N SER A 102 4.96 -7.87 -2.18
CA SER A 102 5.55 -8.40 -0.94
C SER A 102 5.34 -9.90 -0.84
N ARG A 103 6.39 -10.59 -0.39
CA ARG A 103 6.36 -12.03 -0.09
C ARG A 103 6.05 -12.32 1.37
N MET A 104 5.88 -11.26 2.18
CA MET A 104 5.71 -11.32 3.63
C MET A 104 4.25 -11.22 4.05
N VAL A 105 3.38 -10.72 3.17
CA VAL A 105 1.96 -10.53 3.45
C VAL A 105 1.16 -11.29 2.39
N ASP A 106 0.23 -12.13 2.83
CA ASP A 106 -0.74 -12.72 1.92
C ASP A 106 -1.70 -11.62 1.45
N ALA A 107 -1.50 -11.17 0.21
CA ALA A 107 -2.49 -10.33 -0.43
C ALA A 107 -3.79 -11.12 -0.56
N ALA A 108 -4.76 -10.84 0.32
CA ALA A 108 -6.11 -11.36 0.17
C ALA A 108 -6.58 -11.03 -1.25
N PRO A 109 -7.21 -11.97 -1.99
CA PRO A 109 -7.66 -11.70 -3.34
C PRO A 109 -8.60 -10.50 -3.27
N ALA A 110 -8.29 -9.46 -4.06
CA ALA A 110 -9.19 -8.34 -4.26
C ALA A 110 -10.55 -8.93 -4.61
N SER A 111 -11.54 -8.76 -3.73
CA SER A 111 -12.88 -9.27 -3.95
C SER A 111 -13.37 -8.66 -5.27
N GLU A 112 -13.38 -9.44 -6.33
CA GLU A 112 -14.09 -9.09 -7.55
C GLU A 112 -15.51 -8.72 -7.11
N ALA A 113 -15.88 -7.47 -7.36
CA ALA A 113 -17.26 -7.05 -7.22
C ALA A 113 -18.09 -8.03 -8.05
N ARG A 114 -18.84 -8.91 -7.39
CA ARG A 114 -19.81 -9.78 -8.04
C ARG A 114 -20.76 -8.88 -8.79
N ASP A 115 -20.60 -8.87 -10.11
CA ASP A 115 -21.55 -8.31 -11.05
C ASP A 115 -22.93 -8.89 -10.73
N PRO A 116 -23.93 -8.10 -10.31
CA PRO A 116 -25.25 -8.61 -10.03
C PRO A 116 -25.91 -8.94 -11.37
N ARG A 117 -25.69 -10.16 -11.87
CA ARG A 117 -26.48 -10.68 -12.99
C ARG A 117 -27.96 -10.61 -12.57
N PRO A 118 -28.84 -9.95 -13.34
CA PRO A 118 -30.26 -9.91 -13.01
C PRO A 118 -30.83 -11.33 -13.07
N PRO A 119 -31.83 -11.68 -12.23
CA PRO A 119 -32.43 -13.00 -12.25
C PRO A 119 -33.10 -13.23 -13.61
N GLU A 120 -32.74 -14.33 -14.26
CA GLU A 120 -33.48 -14.88 -15.40
C GLU A 120 -34.85 -15.33 -14.90
N THR A 121 -35.87 -14.49 -15.10
CA THR A 121 -37.26 -14.90 -14.93
C THR A 121 -37.67 -15.76 -16.12
N GLY A 122 -37.43 -17.06 -16.01
CA GLY A 122 -38.00 -18.07 -16.89
C GLY A 122 -39.42 -18.44 -16.46
N ALA A 123 -40.35 -18.33 -17.41
CA ALA A 123 -41.52 -19.19 -17.64
C ALA A 123 -42.41 -19.62 -16.46
N ALA A 124 -43.63 -19.09 -16.43
CA ALA A 124 -44.87 -19.87 -16.39
C ALA A 124 -46.00 -19.06 -17.06
#